data_AF-A0A1E3G655-F1
#
_entry.id   AF-A0A1E3G655-F1
#
_cell.length_a   1.000
_cell.length_b   1.000
_cell.length_c   1.000
_cell.angle_alpha   90.00
_cell.angle_beta   90.00
_cell.angle_gamma   90.00
#
_symmetry.space_group_name_H-M   'P 1'
#
loop_
_entity.id
_entity.type
_entity.pdbx_description
1 polymer ?
#
loop_
_entity_poly.entity_id
_entity_poly.type
_entity_poly.pdbx_seq_one_letter_code
_entity_poly.pdbx_strand_id
1 'polypeptide(L)'
;MLYVDILAAMIVVVLMVAVVYDSIVMQQRALEEAIRQEKAQIIGENMFWQTVLNDPSFLQKFQSTFQVDFSVNIDGHTYIVTIKALKYTRPK
;
A
#
# COMPACT_ATOMS: atom_id res chain seq x y z
N MET A 1 -40.50 19.76 28.30
CA MET A 1 -39.29 20.32 27.64
C MET A 1 -38.07 19.49 27.99
N LEU A 2 -37.67 19.36 29.27
CA LEU A 2 -36.53 18.52 29.71
C LEU A 2 -36.44 17.11 29.04
N TYR A 3 -37.54 16.36 29.00
CA TYR A 3 -37.55 15.02 28.39
C TYR A 3 -37.30 15.02 26.88
N VAL A 4 -37.73 16.08 26.17
CA VAL A 4 -37.49 16.24 24.73
C VAL A 4 -36.03 16.57 24.48
N ASP A 5 -35.43 17.42 25.33
CA ASP A 5 -34.02 17.78 25.25
C ASP A 5 -33.11 16.57 25.54
N ILE A 6 -33.48 15.73 26.52
CA ILE A 6 -32.79 14.47 26.82
C ILE A 6 -32.87 13.51 25.62
N LEU A 7 -34.05 13.34 25.02
CA LEU A 7 -34.22 12.49 23.84
C LEU A 7 -33.41 13.00 22.65
N ALA A 8 -33.40 14.31 22.42
CA ALA A 8 -32.60 14.92 21.36
C ALA A 8 -31.10 14.68 21.57
N ALA A 9 -30.61 14.85 22.80
CA ALA A 9 -29.22 14.57 23.15
C ALA A 9 -28.86 13.10 22.93
N MET A 10 -29.73 12.15 23.32
CA MET A 10 -29.51 10.73 23.08
C MET A 10 -29.42 10.39 21.59
N ILE A 11 -30.29 10.98 20.76
CA ILE A 11 -30.27 10.77 19.31
C ILE A 11 -28.95 11.26 18.70
N VAL A 12 -28.47 12.43 19.11
CA VAL A 12 -27.18 12.98 18.64
C VAL A 12 -26.02 12.07 19.03
N VAL A 13 -26.02 11.56 20.27
CA VAL A 13 -24.98 10.62 20.74
C VAL A 13 -25.00 9.33 19.93
N VAL A 14 -26.17 8.73 19.70
CA VAL A 14 -26.31 7.49 18.92
C VAL A 14 -25.85 7.72 17.47
N LEU A 15 -26.19 8.86 16.88
CA LEU A 15 -25.72 9.23 15.54
C LEU A 15 -24.20 9.37 15.48
N MET A 16 -23.58 10.02 16.47
CA MET A 16 -22.12 10.12 16.55
C MET A 16 -21.47 8.74 16.65
N VAL A 17 -21.99 7.85 17.52
CA VAL A 17 -21.46 6.49 17.67
C VAL A 17 -21.57 5.71 16.36
N ALA A 18 -22.70 5.83 15.65
CA ALA A 18 -22.90 5.15 14.37
C ALA A 18 -21.88 5.62 13.31
N VAL A 19 -21.64 6.93 13.20
CA VAL A 19 -20.64 7.49 12.28
C VAL A 19 -19.23 7.01 12.62
N VAL A 20 -18.86 7.03 13.91
CA VAL A 20 -17.54 6.56 14.35
C VAL A 20 -17.37 5.07 14.06
N TYR A 21 -18.38 4.25 14.35
CA TYR A 21 -18.33 2.81 14.11
C TYR A 21 -18.09 2.48 12.63
N ASP A 22 -18.84 3.10 11.72
CA ASP A 22 -18.68 2.89 10.28
C ASP A 22 -17.28 3.34 9.80
N SER A 23 -16.80 4.48 10.32
CA SER A 23 -15.46 4.97 10.00
C SER A 23 -14.34 4.01 10.42
N ILE A 24 -14.48 3.32 11.56
CA ILE A 24 -13.50 2.35 12.05
C ILE A 24 -13.42 1.14 11.09
N VAL A 25 -14.57 0.61 10.67
CA VAL A 25 -14.61 -0.52 9.72
C VAL A 25 -13.96 -0.14 8.39
N MET A 26 -14.22 1.07 7.90
CA MET A 26 -13.59 1.58 6.68
C MET A 26 -12.07 1.71 6.86
N GLN A 27 -11.60 2.27 7.98
CA GLN A 27 -10.18 2.41 8.28
C GLN A 27 -9.45 1.06 8.38
N GLN A 28 -10.09 0.04 8.97
CA GLN A 28 -9.51 -1.30 9.05
C GLN A 28 -9.28 -1.90 7.66
N ARG A 29 -10.26 -1.80 6.75
CA ARG A 29 -10.11 -2.28 5.37
C ARG A 29 -9.02 -1.54 4.61
N ALA A 30 -8.94 -0.22 4.78
CA ALA A 30 -7.89 0.60 4.19
C ALA A 30 -6.50 0.21 4.71
N LEU A 31 -6.38 -0.06 6.01
CA LEU A 31 -5.13 -0.50 6.63
C LEU A 31 -4.70 -1.87 6.10
N GLU A 32 -5.61 -2.84 6.01
CA GLU A 32 -5.30 -4.16 5.45
C GLU A 32 -4.82 -4.08 4.00
N GLU A 33 -5.45 -3.22 3.19
CA GLU A 33 -5.04 -3.00 1.81
C GLU A 33 -3.66 -2.33 1.73
N ALA A 34 -3.39 -1.33 2.59
CA ALA A 34 -2.07 -0.70 2.68
C ALA A 34 -0.98 -1.73 3.06
N ILE A 35 -1.26 -2.62 4.02
CA ILE A 35 -0.34 -3.70 4.40
C ILE A 35 -0.10 -4.66 3.23
N ARG A 36 -1.14 -5.03 2.47
CA ARG A 36 -0.99 -5.88 1.27
C ARG A 36 -0.11 -5.20 0.22
N GLN A 37 -0.31 -3.92 -0.03
CA GLN A 37 0.52 -3.15 -0.97
C GLN A 37 1.98 -3.05 -0.52
N GLU A 38 2.23 -2.80 0.78
CA GLU A 38 3.59 -2.78 1.34
C GLU A 38 4.27 -4.15 1.20
N LYS A 39 3.56 -5.24 1.51
CA LYS A 39 4.06 -6.60 1.28
C LYS A 39 4.37 -6.84 -0.21
N ALA A 40 3.51 -6.39 -1.11
CA ALA A 40 3.73 -6.52 -2.55
C ALA A 40 5.02 -5.81 -2.96
N GLN A 41 5.21 -4.59 -2.48
CA GLN A 41 6.40 -3.79 -2.74
C GLN A 41 7.67 -4.49 -2.26
N ILE A 42 7.70 -5.00 -1.02
CA ILE A 42 8.86 -5.72 -0.47
C ILE A 42 9.18 -6.97 -1.31
N ILE A 43 8.16 -7.74 -1.71
CA ILE A 43 8.36 -8.92 -2.55
C ILE A 43 8.87 -8.52 -3.93
N GLY A 44 8.29 -7.50 -4.57
CA GLY A 44 8.73 -7.00 -5.87
C GLY A 44 10.17 -6.48 -5.84
N GLU A 45 10.55 -5.77 -4.79
CA GLU A 45 11.93 -5.32 -4.58
C GLU A 45 12.89 -6.50 -4.39
N ASN A 46 12.51 -7.51 -3.61
CA ASN A 46 13.31 -8.72 -3.46
C ASN A 46 13.48 -9.46 -4.80
N MET A 47 12.42 -9.56 -5.60
CA MET A 47 12.51 -10.16 -6.95
C MET A 47 13.46 -9.36 -7.85
N PHE A 48 13.44 -8.03 -7.76
CA PHE A 48 14.38 -7.18 -8.49
C PHE A 48 15.82 -7.45 -8.06
N TRP A 49 16.13 -7.42 -6.77
CA TRP A 49 17.48 -7.68 -6.28
C TRP A 49 17.96 -9.09 -6.63
N GLN A 50 17.09 -10.11 -6.55
CA GLN A 50 17.42 -11.46 -7.02
C GLN A 50 17.73 -11.50 -8.51
N THR A 51 16.98 -10.77 -9.33
CA THR A 51 17.22 -10.67 -10.79
C THR A 51 18.58 -10.03 -11.07
N VAL A 52 18.91 -8.95 -10.34
CA VAL A 52 20.22 -8.28 -10.43
C VAL A 52 21.37 -9.19 -9.98
N LEU A 53 21.19 -9.95 -8.90
CA LEU A 53 22.19 -10.90 -8.36
C LEU A 53 22.42 -12.08 -9.32
N ASN A 54 21.36 -12.61 -9.92
CA ASN A 54 21.43 -13.77 -10.81
C ASN A 54 21.89 -13.42 -12.24
N ASP A 55 21.65 -12.19 -12.70
CA ASP A 55 22.13 -11.68 -13.99
C ASP A 55 22.88 -10.35 -13.78
N PRO A 56 24.22 -10.38 -13.60
CA PRO A 56 25.03 -9.16 -13.47
C PRO A 56 24.97 -8.23 -14.69
N SER A 57 24.52 -8.73 -15.85
CA SER A 57 24.29 -7.93 -17.06
C SER A 57 22.91 -7.26 -17.08
N PHE A 58 22.01 -7.65 -16.18
CA PHE A 58 20.65 -7.12 -16.10
C PHE A 58 20.65 -5.59 -16.00
N LEU A 59 21.44 -5.03 -15.07
CA LEU A 59 21.59 -3.58 -14.93
C LEU A 59 22.33 -2.93 -16.10
N GLN A 60 23.07 -3.70 -16.91
CA GLN A 60 23.77 -3.18 -18.09
C GLN A 60 22.82 -2.93 -19.27
N LYS A 61 21.72 -3.68 -19.36
CA LYS A 61 20.67 -3.54 -20.39
C LYS A 61 19.91 -2.22 -20.27
N PHE A 62 19.88 -1.64 -19.08
CA PHE A 62 19.17 -0.42 -18.78
C PHE A 62 20.07 0.83 -18.90
N GLN A 63 19.52 1.89 -19.51
CA GLN A 63 20.15 3.21 -19.62
C GLN A 63 20.19 3.94 -18.26
N SER A 64 20.48 5.24 -18.26
CA SER A 64 20.61 6.10 -17.08
C SER A 64 19.38 6.12 -16.18
N THR A 65 18.17 5.96 -16.72
CA THR A 65 16.93 5.83 -15.95
C THR A 65 16.15 4.63 -16.47
N PHE A 66 15.59 3.83 -15.58
CA PHE A 66 14.83 2.67 -15.97
C PHE A 66 13.60 2.46 -15.11
N GLN A 67 12.63 1.78 -15.72
CA GLN A 67 11.42 1.33 -15.10
C GLN A 67 11.27 -0.17 -15.40
N VAL A 68 11.07 -0.97 -14.36
CA VAL A 68 10.80 -2.40 -14.48
C VAL A 68 9.58 -2.74 -13.65
N ASP A 69 8.65 -3.47 -14.25
CA ASP A 69 7.42 -3.90 -13.61
C ASP A 69 7.54 -5.37 -13.17
N PHE A 70 7.18 -5.65 -11.92
CA PHE A 70 7.12 -6.98 -11.36
C PHE A 70 5.67 -7.29 -10.96
N SER A 71 5.16 -8.43 -11.43
CA SER A 71 3.84 -8.92 -11.04
C SER A 71 3.97 -9.78 -9.78
N VAL A 72 3.35 -9.35 -8.69
CA VAL A 72 3.39 -10.02 -7.39
C VAL A 72 1.97 -10.47 -7.02
N ASN A 73 1.79 -11.74 -6.67
CA ASN A 73 0.51 -12.26 -6.19
C ASN A 73 0.55 -12.41 -4.67
N ILE A 74 -0.37 -11.75 -3.96
CA ILE A 74 -0.56 -11.89 -2.50
C ILE A 74 -2.03 -12.17 -2.23
N ASP A 75 -2.30 -13.26 -1.52
CA ASP A 75 -3.63 -13.62 -1.02
C ASP A 75 -4.71 -13.61 -2.13
N GLY A 76 -4.34 -14.00 -3.35
CA GLY A 76 -5.24 -14.05 -4.51
C GLY A 76 -5.35 -12.75 -5.31
N HIS A 77 -4.72 -11.66 -4.85
CA HIS A 77 -4.67 -10.37 -5.54
C HIS A 77 -3.33 -10.18 -6.26
N THR A 78 -3.40 -9.76 -7.52
CA THR A 78 -2.20 -9.47 -8.32
C THR A 78 -1.90 -7.97 -8.26
N TYR A 79 -0.71 -7.63 -7.78
CA TYR A 79 -0.19 -6.27 -7.71
C TYR A 79 0.93 -6.11 -8.73
N ILE A 80 0.95 -4.96 -9.41
CA ILE A 80 2.05 -4.58 -10.29
C ILE A 80 2.94 -3.62 -9.51
N VAL A 81 4.16 -4.06 -9.21
CA VAL A 81 5.18 -3.26 -8.54
C VAL A 81 6.11 -2.69 -9.59
N THR A 82 6.03 -1.37 -9.78
CA THR A 82 6.88 -0.64 -10.72
C THR A 82 8.10 -0.07 -9.99
N ILE A 83 9.29 -0.58 -10.30
CA ILE A 83 10.55 -0.06 -9.77
C ILE A 83 11.10 0.97 -10.75
N LYS A 84 11.18 2.22 -10.29
CA LYS A 84 11.80 3.33 -11.03
C LYS A 84 13.11 3.68 -10.34
N ALA A 85 14.22 3.59 -11.07
CA ALA A 85 15.53 3.88 -10.52
C ALA A 85 16.41 4.63 -11.52
N LEU A 86 17.33 5.42 -10.96
CA LEU A 86 18.38 6.11 -11.70
C LEU A 86 19.68 5.34 -11.52
N LYS A 87 20.28 4.94 -12.64
CA LYS A 87 21.55 4.21 -12.66
C LYS A 87 22.68 5.19 -12.31
N TYR A 88 23.10 5.19 -11.05
CA TYR A 88 24.26 5.96 -10.60
C TYR A 88 25.54 5.17 -10.85
N THR A 89 26.48 5.76 -11.60
CA THR A 89 27.82 5.16 -11.73
C THR A 89 28.63 5.63 -10.53
N ARG A 90 29.14 4.70 -9.71
CA ARG A 90 30.00 5.07 -8.58
C ARG A 90 31.23 5.81 -9.14
N PRO A 91 31.53 7.05 -8.71
CA PRO A 91 32.78 7.69 -9.09
C PRO A 91 33.94 6.84 -8.59
N LYS A 92 34.94 6.62 -9.45
CA LYS A 92 36.14 5.83 -9.15
C LYS A 92 37.02 6.51 -8.13
#